data_AF-A0A8H7XM33-F1
#
_entry.id   AF-A0A8H7XM33-F1
#
_cell.length_a   1.000
_cell.length_b   1.000
_cell.length_c   1.000
_cell.angle_alpha   90.00
_cell.angle_beta   90.00
_cell.angle_gamma   90.00
#
_symmetry.space_group_name_H-M   'P 1'
#
loop_
_entity.id
_entity.type
_entity.pdbx_description
1 polymer ?
#
loop_
_entity_poly.entity_id
_entity_poly.type
_entity_poly.pdbx_seq_one_letter_code
_entity_poly.pdbx_strand_id
1 'polypeptide(L)'
;MSSHGGPLPDVSVQKTEIDSRLNASMLGTLMIGMYTIVYLGTMYICLSRAKPSKKVVVYAISLMYILGIANFGFEWAFMRWFFVENGDTREHIFTAILVLPRWLHVLNNLFVFIMLTLADGLLVYMEMFPCMGTFK
;
A
#
# COMPACT_ATOMS: atom_id res chain seq x y z
N MET A 1 -6.57 26.58 34.60
CA MET A 1 -7.07 25.57 33.64
C MET A 1 -5.96 24.55 33.44
N SER A 2 -6.12 23.37 34.02
CA SER A 2 -5.09 22.31 34.06
C SER A 2 -5.21 21.48 32.78
N SER A 3 -4.18 21.54 31.92
CA SER A 3 -4.07 20.66 30.76
C SER A 3 -3.44 19.35 31.23
N HIS A 4 -4.26 18.29 31.29
CA HIS A 4 -3.79 16.92 31.46
C HIS A 4 -3.04 16.47 30.20
N GLY A 5 -1.80 16.95 30.02
CA GLY A 5 -0.82 16.35 29.13
C GLY A 5 0.07 15.45 29.98
N GLY A 6 -0.08 14.13 29.86
CA GLY A 6 0.92 13.21 30.40
C GLY A 6 2.30 13.54 29.81
N PRO A 7 3.41 13.26 30.53
CA PRO A 7 4.74 13.52 30.01
C PRO A 7 4.90 12.80 28.67
N LEU A 8 5.26 13.55 27.63
CA LEU A 8 5.56 12.98 26.32
C LEU A 8 6.67 11.93 26.48
N PRO A 9 6.60 10.84 25.70
CA PRO A 9 7.60 9.79 25.77
C PRO A 9 8.98 10.36 25.41
N ASP A 10 10.01 9.68 25.92
CA ASP A 10 11.39 10.12 25.80
C ASP A 10 11.80 10.44 24.35
N VAL A 11 12.74 11.36 24.22
CA VAL A 11 13.27 11.87 22.94
C VAL A 11 13.76 10.73 22.04
N SER A 12 14.27 9.65 22.62
CA SER A 12 14.69 8.45 21.91
C SER A 12 13.52 7.73 21.22
N VAL A 13 12.40 7.51 21.93
CA VAL A 13 11.19 6.84 21.43
C VAL A 13 10.58 7.62 20.27
N GLN A 14 10.45 8.95 20.43
CA GLN A 14 9.91 9.79 19.36
C GLN A 14 10.75 9.70 18.08
N LYS A 15 12.08 9.69 18.22
CA LYS A 15 13.01 9.60 17.10
C LYS A 15 12.91 8.25 16.40
N THR A 16 12.87 7.15 17.15
CA THR A 16 12.73 5.80 16.60
C THR A 16 11.42 5.62 15.84
N GLU A 17 10.31 6.14 16.37
CA GLU A 17 9.01 6.05 15.69
C GLU A 17 9.03 6.81 14.36
N ILE A 18 9.51 8.06 14.36
CA ILE A 18 9.62 8.88 13.14
C ILE A 18 10.54 8.21 12.12
N ASP A 19 11.69 7.70 12.56
CA ASP A 19 12.67 7.04 11.70
C ASP A 19 12.12 5.75 11.09
N SER A 20 11.44 4.92 11.90
CA SER A 20 10.81 3.68 11.44
C SER A 20 9.76 3.94 10.35
N ARG A 21 8.96 5.00 10.49
CA ARG A 21 7.94 5.38 9.51
C ARG A 21 8.53 5.93 8.23
N LEU A 22 9.56 6.77 8.35
CA LEU A 22 10.29 7.28 7.20
C LEU A 22 10.94 6.15 6.41
N ASN A 23 11.60 5.22 7.10
CA ASN A 23 12.20 4.04 6.50
C ASN A 23 11.16 3.12 5.84
N ALA A 24 10.01 2.89 6.50
CA ALA A 24 8.91 2.10 5.95
C ALA A 24 8.35 2.72 4.66
N SER A 25 8.18 4.04 4.61
CA SER A 25 7.71 4.75 3.42
C SER A 25 8.72 4.69 2.26
N MET A 26 10.01 4.82 2.55
CA MET A 26 11.07 4.63 1.55
C MET A 26 11.06 3.21 0.98
N LEU A 27 10.96 2.20 1.84
CA LEU A 27 10.84 0.80 1.42
C LEU A 27 9.57 0.57 0.59
N GLY A 28 8.44 1.15 1.01
CA GLY A 28 7.18 1.10 0.27
C GLY A 28 7.30 1.72 -1.14
N THR A 29 8.05 2.82 -1.25
CA THR A 29 8.32 3.49 -2.54
C THR A 29 9.14 2.58 -3.47
N LEU A 30 10.13 1.87 -2.95
CA LEU A 30 10.91 0.92 -3.74
C LEU A 30 10.06 -0.28 -4.18
N MET A 31 9.19 -0.77 -3.30
CA MET A 31 8.27 -1.88 -3.60
C MET A 31 7.28 -1.51 -4.70
N ILE A 32 6.67 -0.32 -4.66
CA ILE A 32 5.74 0.11 -5.72
C ILE A 32 6.47 0.29 -7.05
N GLY A 33 7.74 0.73 -7.03
CA GLY A 33 8.59 0.80 -8.23
C GLY A 33 8.81 -0.57 -8.86
N MET A 34 9.18 -1.58 -8.06
CA MET A 34 9.33 -2.96 -8.56
C MET A 34 8.01 -3.53 -9.08
N TYR A 35 6.91 -3.29 -8.37
CA TYR A 35 5.58 -3.73 -8.78
C TYR A 35 5.15 -3.10 -10.11
N THR A 36 5.51 -1.84 -10.36
CA THR A 36 5.29 -1.15 -11.64
C THR A 36 6.02 -1.83 -12.80
N ILE A 37 7.28 -2.24 -12.60
CA ILE A 37 8.06 -2.95 -13.63
C ILE A 37 7.41 -4.30 -13.97
N VAL A 38 7.00 -5.05 -12.94
CA VAL A 38 6.30 -6.34 -13.11
C VAL A 38 4.97 -6.16 -13.83
N TYR A 39 4.22 -5.11 -13.49
CA TYR A 39 2.95 -4.76 -14.13
C TYR A 39 3.14 -4.47 -15.61
N LEU A 40 4.09 -3.58 -15.96
CA LEU A 40 4.39 -3.23 -17.34
C LEU A 40 4.87 -4.43 -18.14
N GLY A 41 5.73 -5.27 -17.57
CA GLY A 41 6.19 -6.50 -18.21
C GLY A 41 5.04 -7.47 -18.51
N THR A 42 4.15 -7.66 -17.55
CA THR A 42 2.95 -8.51 -17.72
C THR A 42 2.03 -7.96 -18.80
N MET A 43 1.77 -6.66 -18.77
CA MET A 43 0.91 -6.00 -19.76
C MET A 43 1.52 -6.06 -21.17
N TYR A 44 2.83 -5.89 -21.31
CA TYR A 44 3.55 -6.04 -22.57
C TYR A 44 3.45 -7.46 -23.13
N ILE A 45 3.62 -8.49 -22.30
CA ILE A 45 3.47 -9.90 -22.71
C ILE A 45 2.04 -10.21 -23.14
N CYS A 46 1.05 -9.63 -22.45
CA CYS A 46 -0.36 -9.80 -22.78
C CYS A 46 -0.76 -9.10 -24.09
N LEU A 47 -0.23 -7.91 -24.36
CA LEU A 47 -0.47 -7.17 -25.61
C LEU A 47 0.22 -7.81 -26.81
N SER A 48 1.43 -8.35 -26.63
CA SER A 48 2.21 -8.98 -27.71
C SER A 48 1.68 -10.36 -28.13
N ARG A 49 0.90 -11.04 -27.30
CA ARG A 49 0.30 -12.35 -27.63
C ARG A 49 -1.10 -12.20 -28.19
N ALA A 50 -1.28 -12.53 -29.48
CA ALA A 50 -2.56 -12.50 -30.20
C ALA A 50 -3.64 -13.48 -29.71
N LYS A 51 -3.45 -14.21 -28.59
CA LYS A 51 -4.42 -15.19 -28.08
C LYS A 51 -5.32 -14.57 -26.99
N PRO A 52 -6.66 -14.60 -27.15
CA PRO A 52 -7.58 -13.81 -26.32
C PRO A 52 -7.90 -14.36 -24.92
N SER A 53 -7.18 -15.37 -24.40
CA SER A 53 -7.68 -16.18 -23.27
C SER A 53 -7.31 -15.73 -21.85
N LYS A 54 -6.57 -14.63 -21.64
CA LYS A 54 -6.09 -14.22 -20.31
C LYS A 54 -6.55 -12.82 -19.85
N LYS A 55 -7.60 -12.26 -20.44
CA LYS A 55 -8.08 -10.91 -20.11
C LYS A 55 -8.43 -10.73 -18.62
N VAL A 56 -9.03 -11.75 -18.00
CA VAL A 56 -9.40 -11.72 -16.57
C VAL A 56 -8.18 -11.52 -15.66
N VAL A 57 -7.08 -12.21 -15.95
CA VAL A 57 -5.83 -12.08 -15.19
C VAL A 57 -5.25 -10.68 -15.31
N VAL A 58 -5.29 -10.09 -16.52
CA VAL A 58 -4.84 -8.71 -16.74
C VAL A 58 -5.70 -7.74 -15.94
N TYR A 59 -7.03 -7.88 -15.98
CA TYR A 59 -7.92 -7.03 -15.20
C TYR A 59 -7.67 -7.12 -13.69
N ALA A 60 -7.46 -8.33 -13.16
CA ALA A 60 -7.17 -8.54 -11.75
C ALA A 60 -5.84 -7.89 -11.33
N ILE A 61 -4.78 -8.08 -12.13
CA ILE A 61 -3.46 -7.49 -11.88
C ILE A 61 -3.52 -5.95 -12.00
N SER A 62 -4.23 -5.41 -13.00
CA SER A 62 -4.47 -3.97 -13.14
C SER A 62 -5.24 -3.38 -11.97
N LEU A 63 -6.25 -4.09 -11.46
CA LEU A 63 -7.03 -3.65 -10.31
C LEU A 63 -6.18 -3.61 -9.03
N MET A 64 -5.38 -4.66 -8.78
CA MET A 64 -4.42 -4.68 -7.67
C MET A 64 -3.41 -3.53 -7.77
N TYR A 65 -2.94 -3.23 -8.98
CA TYR A 65 -2.02 -2.11 -9.23
C TYR A 65 -2.62 -0.74 -8.92
N ILE A 66 -3.85 -0.48 -9.37
CA ILE A 66 -4.55 0.78 -9.09
C ILE A 66 -4.80 0.93 -7.58
N LEU A 67 -5.24 -0.15 -6.92
CA LEU A 67 -5.44 -0.15 -5.46
C LEU A 67 -4.13 0.11 -4.71
N GLY A 68 -3.01 -0.49 -5.16
CA GLY A 68 -1.69 -0.29 -4.60
C GLY A 68 -1.20 1.15 -4.71
N ILE A 69 -1.33 1.75 -5.90
CA ILE A 69 -0.98 3.17 -6.11
C ILE A 69 -1.86 4.09 -5.28
N ALA A 70 -3.17 3.83 -5.22
CA ALA A 70 -4.08 4.65 -4.44
C ALA A 70 -3.70 4.63 -2.96
N ASN A 71 -3.45 3.45 -2.38
CA ASN A 71 -3.03 3.31 -0.99
C ASN A 71 -1.70 4.04 -0.72
N PHE A 72 -0.71 3.85 -1.60
CA PHE A 72 0.58 4.54 -1.51
C PHE A 72 0.44 6.06 -1.63
N GLY A 73 -0.43 6.54 -2.54
CA GLY A 73 -0.70 7.96 -2.72
C GLY A 73 -1.34 8.61 -1.50
N PHE A 74 -2.25 7.90 -0.81
CA PHE A 74 -2.79 8.35 0.47
C PHE A 74 -1.70 8.44 1.52
N GLU A 75 -0.92 7.36 1.72
CA GLU A 75 0.17 7.32 2.69
C GLU A 75 1.18 8.46 2.47
N TRP A 76 1.55 8.69 1.21
CA TRP A 76 2.43 9.79 0.82
C TRP A 76 1.84 11.17 1.13
N ALA A 77 0.57 11.41 0.81
CA ALA A 77 -0.09 12.68 1.08
C ALA A 77 -0.15 12.99 2.58
N PHE A 78 -0.40 11.97 3.41
CA PHE A 78 -0.38 12.13 4.86
C PHE A 78 1.03 12.33 5.40
N MET A 79 2.03 11.62 4.88
CA MET A 79 3.42 11.86 5.25
C MET A 79 3.83 13.31 4.96
N ARG A 80 3.44 13.84 3.79
CA ARG A 80 3.62 15.25 3.46
C ARG A 80 2.90 16.16 4.46
N TRP A 81 1.66 15.85 4.83
CA TRP A 81 0.90 16.60 5.83
C TRP A 81 1.59 16.65 7.20
N PHE A 82 2.15 15.53 7.66
CA PHE A 82 2.88 15.46 8.93
C PHE A 82 4.18 16.26 8.92
N PHE A 83 4.97 16.13 7.85
CA PHE A 83 6.30 16.73 7.79
C PHE A 83 6.30 18.19 7.29
N VAL A 84 5.37 18.57 6.43
CA VAL A 84 5.35 19.90 5.77
C VAL A 84 4.38 20.86 6.46
N GLU A 85 3.18 20.41 6.84
CA GLU A 85 2.18 21.30 7.47
C GLU A 85 2.25 21.28 9.00
N ASN A 86 2.62 20.16 9.62
CA ASN A 86 2.72 20.03 11.09
C ASN A 86 4.16 19.89 11.59
N GLY A 87 5.14 20.25 10.75
CA GLY A 87 6.57 20.07 10.99
C GLY A 87 7.21 21.06 11.96
N ASP A 88 6.45 21.98 12.56
CA ASP A 88 6.98 23.09 13.38
C ASP A 88 7.83 22.61 14.58
N THR A 89 7.43 21.51 15.23
CA THR A 89 8.26 20.86 16.24
C THR A 89 8.19 19.34 16.11
N ARG A 90 9.24 18.67 16.60
CA ARG A 90 9.31 17.20 16.60
C ARG A 90 8.18 16.55 17.40
N GLU A 91 7.68 17.24 18.42
CA GLU A 91 6.54 16.81 19.22
C GLU A 91 5.22 16.89 18.44
N HIS A 92 5.06 17.91 17.59
CA HIS A 92 3.92 17.99 16.68
C HIS A 92 3.93 16.87 15.63
N ILE A 93 5.10 16.54 15.07
CA ILE A 93 5.24 15.40 14.15
C ILE A 93 4.88 14.09 14.87
N PHE A 94 5.40 13.88 16.08
CA PHE A 94 5.14 12.66 16.84
C PHE A 94 3.67 12.52 17.28
N THR A 95 3.06 13.61 17.75
CA THR A 95 1.62 13.60 18.10
C THR A 95 0.75 13.41 16.87
N ALA A 96 1.09 13.99 15.72
CA ALA A 96 0.32 13.78 14.49
C ALA A 96 0.46 12.33 13.96
N ILE A 97 1.61 11.70 14.15
CA ILE A 97 1.83 10.27 13.89
C ILE A 97 0.95 9.38 14.81
N LEU A 98 0.89 9.70 16.10
CA LEU A 98 0.11 8.94 17.08
C LEU A 98 -1.40 9.16 16.95
N VAL A 99 -1.82 10.37 16.61
CA VAL A 99 -3.22 10.74 16.35
C VAL A 99 -3.53 10.44 14.87
N LEU A 100 -3.15 9.26 14.41
CA LEU A 100 -3.52 8.81 13.08
C LEU A 100 -5.06 8.67 13.03
N PRO A 101 -5.74 9.31 12.06
CA PRO A 101 -7.19 9.22 11.98
C PRO A 101 -7.63 7.76 11.92
N ARG A 102 -8.53 7.33 12.81
CA ARG A 102 -9.02 5.94 12.87
C ARG A 102 -9.55 5.43 11.53
N TRP A 103 -10.18 6.31 10.76
CA TRP A 103 -10.64 6.00 9.40
C TRP A 103 -9.49 5.56 8.48
N LEU A 104 -8.30 6.15 8.58
CA LEU A 104 -7.13 5.78 7.79
C LEU A 104 -6.66 4.37 8.13
N HIS A 105 -6.66 4.01 9.41
CA HIS A 105 -6.33 2.65 9.82
C HIS A 105 -7.33 1.64 9.24
N VAL A 106 -8.64 1.95 9.28
CA VAL A 106 -9.67 1.11 8.66
C VAL A 106 -9.48 1.01 7.15
N LEU A 107 -9.18 2.13 6.48
CA LEU A 107 -8.96 2.20 5.04
C LEU A 107 -7.75 1.35 4.61
N ASN A 108 -6.62 1.48 5.30
CA ASN A 108 -5.42 0.70 4.99
C ASN A 108 -5.65 -0.81 5.21
N ASN A 109 -6.29 -1.18 6.33
CA ASN A 109 -6.69 -2.57 6.55
C ASN A 109 -7.60 -3.08 5.44
N LEU A 110 -8.59 -2.28 5.02
CA LEU A 110 -9.49 -2.62 3.92
C LEU A 110 -8.72 -2.84 2.60
N PHE A 111 -7.78 -1.95 2.26
CA PHE A 111 -6.93 -2.09 1.08
C PHE A 111 -6.11 -3.38 1.12
N VAL A 112 -5.49 -3.69 2.26
CA VAL A 112 -4.71 -4.92 2.45
C VAL A 112 -5.60 -6.16 2.29
N PHE A 113 -6.80 -6.16 2.88
CA PHE A 113 -7.75 -7.27 2.75
C PHE A 113 -8.20 -7.49 1.31
N ILE A 114 -8.50 -6.41 0.58
CA ILE A 114 -8.88 -6.50 -0.84
C ILE A 114 -7.71 -7.05 -1.66
N MET A 115 -6.49 -6.56 -1.44
CA MET A 115 -5.30 -7.07 -2.15
C MET A 115 -5.04 -8.55 -1.85
N LEU A 116 -5.15 -8.97 -0.59
CA LEU A 116 -4.98 -10.38 -0.20
C LEU A 116 -6.02 -11.27 -0.88
N THR A 117 -7.30 -10.86 -0.83
CA THR A 117 -8.40 -11.60 -1.45
C THR A 117 -8.23 -11.72 -2.97
N LEU A 118 -7.77 -10.65 -3.62
CA LEU A 118 -7.47 -10.67 -5.06
C LEU A 118 -6.26 -11.56 -5.38
N ALA A 119 -5.22 -11.55 -4.55
CA ALA A 119 -4.05 -12.41 -4.72
C ALA A 119 -4.42 -13.89 -4.60
N ASP A 120 -5.19 -14.25 -3.57
CA ASP A 120 -5.67 -15.61 -3.34
C ASP A 120 -6.61 -16.05 -4.47
N GLY A 121 -7.53 -15.17 -4.89
CA GLY A 121 -8.40 -15.42 -6.03
C GLY A 121 -7.63 -15.64 -7.34
N LEU A 122 -6.53 -14.91 -7.55
CA LEU A 122 -5.66 -15.08 -8.72
C LEU A 122 -4.92 -16.43 -8.70
N LEU A 123 -4.44 -16.85 -7.54
CA LEU A 123 -3.73 -18.13 -7.35
C LEU A 123 -4.67 -19.29 -7.66
N VAL A 124 -5.88 -19.28 -7.08
CA VAL A 124 -6.91 -20.29 -7.36
C VAL A 124 -7.31 -20.29 -8.84
N TYR A 125 -7.45 -19.11 -9.44
CA TYR A 125 -7.77 -19.00 -10.87
C TYR A 125 -6.66 -19.59 -11.75
N MET A 126 -5.39 -19.40 -11.39
CA MET A 126 -4.24 -19.94 -12.13
C MET A 126 -4.13 -21.47 -12.02
N GLU A 127 -4.39 -22.04 -10.84
CA GLU A 127 -4.41 -23.49 -10.60
C GLU A 127 -5.60 -24.19 -11.31
N MET A 128 -6.77 -23.56 -11.35
CA MET A 128 -7.98 -24.12 -11.97
C MET A 128 -7.92 -24.11 -13.52
N PHE A 129 -7.21 -23.17 -14.12
CA PHE A 129 -7.17 -22.97 -15.57
C PHE A 129 -6.64 -24.18 -16.38
N PRO A 130 -5.59 -24.92 -15.97
CA PRO A 130 -5.15 -26.13 -16.67
C PRO A 130 -6.17 -27.29 -16.62
N CYS A 131 -7.00 -27.42 -15.56
CA CYS A 131 -7.99 -28.50 -15.46
C CYS A 131 -9.23 -28.32 -16.36
N MET A 132 -9.53 -27.10 -16.82
CA MET A 132 -10.70 -26.82 -17.67
C MET A 132 -10.39 -26.92 -19.18
N GLY A 133 -9.12 -27.04 -19.55
CA GLY A 133 -8.65 -27.15 -20.94
C GLY A 133 -8.66 -28.56 -21.54
N THR A 134 -8.98 -29.59 -20.74
CA THR A 134 -8.99 -31.02 -21.14
C THR A 134 -10.41 -31.63 -21.19
N PHE A 135 -11.44 -30.81 -21.41
CA PHE A 135 -12.74 -31.30 -21.89
C PHE A 135 -12.89 -30.97 -23.38
N LYS A 136 -12.31 -31.82 -24.22
CA LYS A 136 -12.66 -31.91 -25.64
C LYS A 136 -12.62 -33.36 -26.07
#